data_AF-A0A7Z9LHL4-F1
#
_entry.id   AF-A0A7Z9LHL4-F1
#
_cell.length_a   1.000
_cell.length_b   1.000
_cell.length_c   1.000
_cell.angle_alpha   90.00
_cell.angle_beta   90.00
_cell.angle_gamma   90.00
#
_symmetry.space_group_name_H-M   'P 1'
#
loop_
_entity.id
_entity.type
_entity.pdbx_description
1 polymer ?
#
loop_
_entity_poly.entity_id
_entity_poly.type
_entity_poly.pdbx_seq_one_letter_code
_entity_poly.pdbx_strand_id
1 'polypeptide(L)'
;MLIVGLGCEVNQVSALLEKFKLKDRQHIRTLVIQENGGTRKTIENGIKIVRKLLEGTKDFQRETVSAKHLCIGLECGGSDAYSGISANPALGAAADLVVEHGGSAILSETPEIYGAEHLLIQRAVTPEVGNRLMDLIHWSSFVVLIIFIHRLLKNKTDIIL
;
A
#
# COMPACT_ATOMS: atom_id res chain seq x y z
N MET A 1 10.07 12.50 4.71
CA MET A 1 10.66 11.15 4.64
C MET A 1 12.17 11.26 4.70
N LEU A 2 12.83 10.45 5.54
CA LEU A 2 14.28 10.33 5.61
C LEU A 2 14.68 8.94 5.13
N ILE A 3 15.56 8.87 4.12
CA ILE A 3 16.13 7.62 3.61
C ILE A 3 17.55 7.51 4.18
N VAL A 4 17.86 6.37 4.79
CA VAL A 4 19.19 6.11 5.36
C VAL A 4 19.83 4.95 4.62
N GLY A 5 21.02 5.17 4.08
CA GLY A 5 21.87 4.15 3.46
C GLY A 5 23.13 3.91 4.27
N LEU A 6 23.76 2.76 4.08
CA LEU A 6 25.02 2.43 4.75
C LEU A 6 26.21 3.12 4.05
N GLY A 7 26.20 3.14 2.71
CA GLY A 7 27.24 3.66 1.82
C GLY A 7 27.93 2.57 0.99
N CYS A 8 27.82 1.31 1.41
CA CYS A 8 28.44 0.17 0.72
C CYS A 8 27.45 -0.96 0.36
N GLU A 9 26.15 -0.73 0.55
CA GLU A 9 25.11 -1.65 0.10
C GLU A 9 25.04 -1.73 -1.43
N VAL A 10 24.46 -2.81 -1.94
CA VAL A 10 24.24 -2.96 -3.39
C VAL A 10 23.19 -1.95 -3.89
N ASN A 11 22.15 -1.68 -3.09
CA ASN A 11 21.08 -0.75 -3.43
C ASN A 11 21.38 0.67 -2.93
N GLN A 12 22.25 1.37 -3.66
CA GLN A 12 22.72 2.71 -3.32
C GLN A 12 21.59 3.75 -3.31
N VAL A 13 21.58 4.61 -2.28
CA VAL A 13 20.57 5.68 -2.13
C VAL A 13 20.53 6.63 -3.33
N SER A 14 21.69 6.96 -3.90
CA SER A 14 21.80 7.83 -5.08
C SER A 14 21.08 7.24 -6.30
N ALA A 15 21.30 5.96 -6.57
CA ALA A 15 20.65 5.21 -7.65
C ALA A 15 19.14 5.07 -7.40
N LEU A 16 18.73 4.83 -6.16
CA LEU A 16 17.32 4.79 -5.75
C LEU A 16 16.62 6.12 -6.05
N LEU A 17 17.21 7.24 -5.61
CA LEU A 17 16.64 8.57 -5.84
C LEU A 17 16.52 8.91 -7.32
N GLU A 18 17.49 8.48 -8.13
CA GLU A 18 17.48 8.70 -9.57
C GLU A 18 16.39 7.88 -10.27
N LYS A 19 16.34 6.57 -9.99
CA LYS A 19 15.36 5.65 -10.56
C LYS A 19 13.92 6.11 -10.34
N PHE A 20 13.64 6.64 -9.15
CA PHE A 20 12.29 7.10 -8.78
C PHE A 20 12.08 8.62 -8.96
N LYS A 21 13.06 9.34 -9.53
CA LYS A 21 13.01 10.80 -9.76
C LYS A 21 12.63 11.58 -8.49
N LEU A 22 13.33 11.25 -7.40
CA LEU A 22 13.06 11.76 -6.05
C LEU A 22 14.02 12.87 -5.61
N LYS A 23 15.10 13.13 -6.37
CA LYS A 23 16.18 14.07 -5.99
C LYS A 23 15.67 15.48 -5.64
N ASP A 24 14.64 15.97 -6.34
CA ASP A 24 14.14 17.35 -6.17
C ASP A 24 12.95 17.48 -5.22
N ARG A 25 12.53 16.40 -4.56
CA ARG A 25 11.35 16.45 -3.68
C ARG A 25 11.70 17.09 -2.34
N GLN A 26 11.11 18.25 -2.07
CA GLN A 26 11.37 19.06 -0.87
C GLN A 26 11.23 18.34 0.47
N HIS A 27 10.47 17.24 0.55
CA HIS A 27 10.23 16.47 1.77
C HIS A 27 11.06 15.18 1.88
N ILE A 28 11.95 14.91 0.93
CA ILE A 28 12.86 13.77 0.95
C ILE A 28 14.23 14.24 1.42
N ARG A 29 14.79 13.55 2.41
CA ARG A 29 16.13 13.77 2.94
C ARG A 29 16.88 12.45 2.90
N THR A 30 18.20 12.51 2.77
CA THR A 30 19.05 11.34 2.74
C THR A 30 20.21 11.45 3.71
N LEU A 31 20.61 10.32 4.29
CA LEU A 31 21.84 10.19 5.05
C LEU A 31 22.55 8.90 4.62
N VAL A 32 23.85 8.98 4.41
CA VAL A 32 24.72 7.82 4.20
C VAL A 32 25.64 7.70 5.41
N ILE A 33 25.62 6.53 6.07
CA ILE A 33 26.29 6.33 7.37
C ILE A 33 27.80 6.53 7.26
N GLN A 34 28.42 5.95 6.24
CA GLN A 34 29.87 6.04 6.03
C GLN A 34 30.32 7.47 5.74
N GLU A 35 29.53 8.25 5.01
CA GLU A 35 29.79 9.66 4.72
C GLU A 35 29.55 10.56 5.95
N ASN A 36 28.67 10.14 6.87
CA ASN A 36 28.36 10.89 8.10
C ASN A 36 29.34 10.62 9.27
N GLY A 37 30.39 9.84 9.05
CA GLY A 37 31.36 9.50 10.10
C GLY A 37 30.83 8.45 11.08
N GLY A 38 30.00 7.53 10.61
CA GLY A 38 29.56 6.35 11.34
C GLY A 38 28.18 6.47 12.00
N THR A 39 27.74 5.36 12.59
CA THR A 39 26.36 5.17 13.04
C THR A 39 25.89 6.22 14.05
N ARG A 40 26.69 6.51 15.09
CA ARG A 40 26.29 7.45 16.14
C ARG A 40 26.03 8.86 15.60
N LYS A 41 26.97 9.40 14.81
CA LYS A 41 26.82 10.73 14.18
C LYS A 41 25.63 10.76 13.22
N THR A 42 25.41 9.67 12.48
CA THR A 42 24.28 9.55 11.56
C THR A 42 22.95 9.56 12.30
N ILE A 43 22.83 8.88 13.45
CA ILE A 43 21.64 8.91 14.29
C ILE A 43 21.38 10.34 14.80
N GLU A 44 22.41 11.01 15.34
CA GLU A 44 22.27 12.39 15.83
C GLU A 44 21.80 13.35 14.73
N ASN A 45 22.38 13.24 13.53
CA ASN A 45 21.99 14.05 12.37
C ASN A 45 20.60 13.67 11.83
N GLY A 46 20.25 12.39 11.85
CA GLY A 46 18.92 11.90 11.49
C GLY A 46 17.84 12.46 12.40
N ILE A 47 18.07 12.47 13.72
CA ILE A 47 17.17 13.07 14.70
C ILE A 47 16.98 14.56 14.42
N LYS A 48 18.07 15.31 14.16
CA LYS A 48 17.98 16.74 13.82
C LYS A 48 17.14 16.98 12.56
N ILE A 49 17.33 16.16 11.53
CA ILE A 49 16.55 16.23 10.29
C ILE A 49 15.08 15.93 10.53
N VAL A 50 14.76 14.85 11.25
CA VAL A 50 13.36 14.47 11.54
C VAL A 50 12.67 15.55 12.37
N ARG A 51 13.34 16.11 13.39
CA ARG A 51 12.78 17.25 14.16
C ARG A 51 12.45 18.44 13.26
N LYS A 52 13.33 18.82 12.34
CA LYS A 52 13.07 19.90 11.38
C LYS A 52 11.93 19.57 10.42
N LEU A 53 11.80 18.31 9.99
CA LEU A 53 10.66 17.88 9.18
C LEU A 53 9.34 17.98 9.94
N LEU A 54 9.33 17.63 11.23
CA LEU A 54 8.15 17.75 12.11
C LEU A 54 7.77 19.21 12.39
N GLU A 55 8.73 20.13 12.44
CA GLU A 55 8.41 21.57 12.54
C GLU A 55 7.58 22.04 11.34
N GLY A 56 7.89 21.56 10.14
CA GLY A 56 7.14 21.88 8.92
C GLY A 56 5.73 21.28 8.84
N THR A 57 5.33 20.42 9.80
CA THR A 57 3.99 19.83 9.85
C THR A 57 3.11 20.44 10.95
N LYS A 58 3.61 21.41 11.73
CA LYS A 58 2.87 22.00 12.87
C LYS A 58 1.58 22.70 12.46
N ASP A 59 1.56 23.28 11.26
CA ASP A 59 0.41 24.02 10.74
C ASP A 59 -0.57 23.14 9.96
N PHE A 60 -0.34 21.82 9.90
CA PHE A 60 -1.24 20.91 9.19
C PHE A 60 -2.52 20.74 9.99
N GLN A 61 -3.63 21.17 9.40
CA GLN A 61 -4.96 20.99 9.96
C GLN A 61 -5.73 19.95 9.15
N ARG A 62 -6.56 19.16 9.84
CA ARG A 62 -7.51 18.29 9.16
C ARG A 62 -8.56 19.16 8.49
N GLU A 63 -8.90 18.84 7.26
CA GLU A 63 -9.99 19.48 6.53
C GLU A 63 -10.98 18.43 6.07
N THR A 64 -12.24 18.84 5.86
CA THR A 64 -13.24 17.98 5.25
C THR A 64 -12.90 17.81 3.78
N VAL A 65 -12.61 16.57 3.37
CA VAL A 65 -12.38 16.19 1.98
C VAL A 65 -13.39 15.15 1.53
N SER A 66 -13.58 15.04 0.22
CA SER A 66 -14.39 13.96 -0.37
C SER A 66 -13.80 12.58 -0.04
N ALA A 67 -14.68 11.60 0.19
CA ALA A 67 -14.29 10.20 0.40
C ALA A 67 -13.49 9.59 -0.77
N LYS A 68 -13.48 10.24 -1.95
CA LYS A 68 -12.63 9.85 -3.09
C LYS A 68 -11.12 9.81 -2.79
N HIS A 69 -10.70 10.48 -1.72
CA HIS A 69 -9.30 10.50 -1.28
C HIS A 69 -8.94 9.35 -0.35
N LEU A 70 -9.89 8.50 0.04
CA LEU A 70 -9.64 7.32 0.86
C LEU A 70 -9.05 6.18 0.02
N CYS A 71 -8.06 5.51 0.60
CA CYS A 71 -7.55 4.23 0.13
C CYS A 71 -7.50 3.30 1.35
N ILE A 72 -8.34 2.25 1.36
CA ILE A 72 -8.45 1.31 2.47
C ILE A 72 -7.80 -0.03 2.10
N GLY A 73 -7.07 -0.63 3.03
CA GLY A 73 -6.60 -2.01 2.94
C GLY A 73 -7.55 -2.93 3.72
N LEU A 74 -7.84 -4.09 3.15
CA LEU A 74 -8.66 -5.15 3.72
C LEU A 74 -7.74 -6.31 4.07
N GLU A 75 -7.78 -6.68 5.35
CA GLU A 75 -6.98 -7.77 5.92
C GLU A 75 -7.83 -8.51 6.95
N CYS A 76 -7.68 -9.82 7.01
CA CYS A 76 -8.18 -10.68 8.04
C CYS A 76 -7.13 -10.82 9.14
N GLY A 77 -7.61 -11.15 10.34
CA GLY A 77 -6.75 -11.44 11.49
C GLY A 77 -6.66 -12.95 11.71
N GLY A 78 -7.30 -13.44 12.77
CA GLY A 78 -7.54 -14.87 12.96
C GLY A 78 -8.90 -15.26 12.39
N SER A 79 -8.91 -15.91 11.23
CA SER A 79 -10.14 -16.38 10.60
C SER A 79 -10.83 -17.45 11.44
N ASP A 80 -12.15 -17.33 11.59
CA ASP A 80 -13.00 -18.32 12.23
C ASP A 80 -14.24 -18.64 11.38
N ALA A 81 -15.02 -19.64 11.81
CA ALA A 81 -16.22 -20.07 11.09
C ALA A 81 -17.30 -18.98 10.96
N TYR A 82 -17.23 -17.90 11.77
CA TYR A 82 -18.20 -16.80 11.73
C TYR A 82 -17.75 -15.65 10.85
N SER A 83 -16.46 -15.55 10.54
CA SER A 83 -15.85 -14.43 9.81
C SER A 83 -16.51 -14.23 8.44
N GLY A 84 -16.63 -15.32 7.66
CA GLY A 84 -17.26 -15.34 6.33
C GLY A 84 -18.77 -15.07 6.28
N ILE A 85 -19.45 -15.04 7.44
CA ILE A 85 -20.90 -14.74 7.52
C ILE A 85 -21.20 -13.46 8.32
N SER A 86 -20.17 -12.78 8.85
CA SER A 86 -20.33 -11.59 9.69
C SER A 86 -19.36 -10.46 9.29
N ALA A 87 -18.14 -10.49 9.82
CA ALA A 87 -17.15 -9.43 9.65
C ALA A 87 -16.76 -9.22 8.18
N ASN A 88 -16.57 -10.31 7.42
CA ASN A 88 -16.14 -10.25 6.03
C ASN A 88 -17.22 -9.63 5.12
N PRO A 89 -18.50 -10.04 5.19
CA PRO A 89 -19.59 -9.34 4.50
C PRO A 89 -19.71 -7.86 4.89
N ALA A 90 -19.58 -7.52 6.18
CA ALA A 90 -19.65 -6.14 6.63
C ALA A 90 -18.48 -5.29 6.09
N LEU A 91 -17.28 -5.86 6.05
CA LEU A 91 -16.09 -5.24 5.48
C LEU A 91 -16.24 -5.03 3.97
N GLY A 92 -16.82 -6.01 3.27
CA GLY A 92 -17.16 -5.91 1.87
C GLY A 92 -18.12 -4.75 1.57
N ALA A 93 -19.20 -4.63 2.33
CA ALA A 93 -20.15 -3.52 2.21
C ALA A 93 -19.49 -2.15 2.46
N ALA A 94 -18.60 -2.06 3.46
CA ALA A 94 -17.86 -0.84 3.74
C ALA A 94 -16.91 -0.46 2.58
N ALA A 95 -16.24 -1.45 1.99
CA ALA A 95 -15.37 -1.24 0.84
C ALA A 95 -16.14 -0.80 -0.42
N ASP A 96 -17.32 -1.39 -0.65
CA ASP A 96 -18.21 -0.98 -1.75
C ASP A 96 -18.66 0.48 -1.58
N LEU A 97 -19.04 0.92 -0.38
CA LEU A 97 -19.38 2.32 -0.10
C LEU A 97 -18.23 3.29 -0.41
N VAL A 98 -16.99 2.95 -0.04
CA VAL A 98 -15.81 3.78 -0.35
C VAL A 98 -15.58 3.85 -1.86
N VAL A 99 -15.69 2.71 -2.56
CA VAL A 99 -15.51 2.63 -4.02
C VAL A 99 -16.62 3.34 -4.79
N GLU A 100 -17.85 3.34 -4.27
CA GLU A 100 -18.97 4.09 -4.81
C GLU A 100 -18.69 5.59 -4.80
N HIS A 101 -18.11 6.10 -3.70
CA HIS A 101 -17.76 7.51 -3.54
C HIS A 101 -16.43 7.93 -4.20
N GLY A 102 -15.85 7.07 -5.04
CA GLY A 102 -14.62 7.37 -5.79
C GLY A 102 -13.32 7.04 -5.05
N GLY A 103 -13.40 6.46 -3.84
CA GLY A 103 -12.24 6.02 -3.08
C GLY A 103 -11.75 4.65 -3.54
N SER A 104 -10.67 4.15 -2.95
CA SER A 104 -10.08 2.85 -3.32
C SER A 104 -10.09 1.86 -2.17
N ALA A 105 -10.29 0.59 -2.50
CA ALA A 105 -10.13 -0.54 -1.58
C ALA A 105 -9.09 -1.52 -2.15
N ILE A 106 -8.30 -2.10 -1.27
CA ILE A 106 -7.22 -3.03 -1.57
C ILE A 106 -7.45 -4.31 -0.79
N LEU A 107 -7.48 -5.46 -1.45
CA LEU A 107 -7.40 -6.77 -0.80
C LEU A 107 -5.97 -7.30 -0.95
N SER A 108 -5.29 -7.67 0.16
CA SER A 108 -3.88 -8.09 0.10
C SER A 108 -3.62 -9.57 0.38
N GLU A 109 -4.61 -10.34 0.83
CA GLU A 109 -4.39 -11.72 1.32
C GLU A 109 -4.50 -12.77 0.21
N THR A 110 -3.47 -12.88 -0.64
CA THR A 110 -3.45 -13.91 -1.70
C THR A 110 -3.77 -15.33 -1.22
N PRO A 111 -3.23 -15.81 -0.08
CA PRO A 111 -3.47 -17.18 0.36
C PRO A 111 -4.94 -17.48 0.65
N GLU A 112 -5.70 -16.49 1.13
CA GLU A 112 -7.13 -16.60 1.47
C GLU A 112 -8.02 -16.64 0.21
N ILE A 113 -7.46 -16.30 -0.96
CA ILE A 113 -8.16 -16.32 -2.24
C ILE A 113 -8.00 -17.68 -2.95
N TYR A 114 -7.07 -18.53 -2.53
CA TYR A 114 -6.86 -19.82 -3.18
C TYR A 114 -8.11 -20.71 -3.11
N GLY A 115 -8.55 -21.21 -4.26
CA GLY A 115 -9.82 -21.94 -4.41
C GLY A 115 -11.03 -21.06 -4.70
N ALA A 116 -10.92 -19.73 -4.57
CA ALA A 116 -11.96 -18.74 -4.85
C ALA A 116 -11.58 -17.76 -5.98
N GLU A 117 -10.44 -17.94 -6.65
CA GLU A 117 -9.89 -17.04 -7.67
C GLU A 117 -10.89 -16.79 -8.80
N HIS A 118 -11.58 -17.85 -9.21
CA HIS A 118 -12.59 -17.80 -10.26
C HIS A 118 -13.71 -16.79 -9.95
N LEU A 119 -14.07 -16.60 -8.67
CA LEU A 119 -15.08 -15.62 -8.25
C LEU A 119 -14.57 -14.18 -8.46
N LEU A 120 -13.28 -13.93 -8.25
CA LEU A 120 -12.67 -12.62 -8.50
C LEU A 120 -12.49 -12.35 -10.00
N ILE A 121 -12.05 -13.33 -10.78
CA ILE A 121 -11.87 -13.20 -12.24
C ILE A 121 -13.19 -12.91 -12.93
N GLN A 122 -14.28 -13.57 -12.54
CA GLN A 122 -15.61 -13.35 -13.10
C GLN A 122 -16.06 -11.89 -12.94
N ARG A 123 -15.59 -11.25 -11.88
CA ARG A 123 -15.87 -9.86 -11.60
C ARG A 123 -14.96 -8.91 -12.37
N ALA A 124 -13.87 -9.34 -12.99
CA ALA A 124 -12.92 -8.48 -13.70
C ALA A 124 -13.60 -7.54 -14.73
N VAL A 125 -13.26 -6.24 -14.72
CA VAL A 125 -13.78 -5.22 -15.65
C VAL A 125 -13.53 -5.58 -17.10
N THR A 126 -12.41 -6.24 -17.37
CA THR A 126 -12.06 -6.76 -18.68
C THR A 126 -11.36 -8.11 -18.55
N PRO A 127 -11.38 -8.96 -19.60
CA PRO A 127 -10.62 -10.22 -19.61
C PRO A 127 -9.12 -10.02 -19.36
N GLU A 128 -8.53 -8.93 -19.85
CA GLU A 128 -7.11 -8.63 -19.66
C GLU A 128 -6.78 -8.37 -18.19
N VAL A 129 -7.69 -7.72 -17.46
CA VAL A 129 -7.56 -7.54 -16.01
C VAL A 129 -7.63 -8.88 -15.28
N GLY A 130 -8.58 -9.75 -15.66
CA GLY A 130 -8.71 -11.08 -15.09
C GLY A 130 -7.48 -11.96 -15.33
N ASN A 131 -6.92 -11.92 -16.55
CA ASN A 131 -5.70 -12.65 -16.90
C ASN A 131 -4.50 -12.13 -16.11
N ARG A 132 -4.35 -10.80 -15.99
CA ARG A 132 -3.28 -10.22 -15.16
C ARG A 132 -3.40 -10.60 -13.69
N LEU A 133 -4.63 -10.70 -13.17
CA LEU A 133 -4.87 -11.17 -11.81
C LEU A 133 -4.40 -12.62 -11.65
N MET A 134 -4.71 -13.49 -12.62
CA MET A 134 -4.25 -14.88 -12.60
C MET A 134 -2.74 -15.02 -12.72
N ASP A 135 -2.10 -14.27 -13.62
CA ASP A 135 -0.65 -14.24 -13.75
C ASP A 135 0.01 -13.87 -12.41
N LEU A 136 -0.58 -12.89 -11.71
CA LEU A 136 -0.11 -12.48 -10.39
C LEU A 136 -0.34 -13.56 -9.34
N ILE A 137 -1.53 -14.17 -9.24
CA ILE A 137 -1.80 -15.25 -8.27
C ILE A 137 -0.84 -16.43 -8.48
N HIS A 138 -0.58 -16.82 -9.73
CA HIS A 138 0.36 -17.89 -10.05
C HIS A 138 1.80 -17.53 -9.68
N TRP A 139 2.22 -16.29 -9.97
CA TRP A 139 3.53 -15.77 -9.56
C TRP A 139 3.67 -15.67 -8.02
N SER A 140 2.57 -15.32 -7.36
CA SER A 140 2.45 -15.06 -5.92
C SER A 140 2.44 -16.29 -5.03
N SER A 141 2.70 -17.49 -5.56
CA SER A 141 3.02 -18.68 -4.74
C SER A 141 4.15 -18.42 -3.71
N PHE A 142 4.85 -17.27 -3.80
CA PHE A 142 5.86 -16.79 -2.85
C PHE A 142 5.71 -15.30 -2.43
N VAL A 143 4.66 -14.54 -2.83
CA VAL A 143 4.56 -13.07 -2.59
C VAL A 143 3.09 -12.58 -2.41
N VAL A 144 2.87 -11.65 -1.47
CA VAL A 144 1.58 -10.98 -1.20
C VAL A 144 1.07 -10.16 -2.40
N LEU A 145 -0.20 -10.36 -2.79
CA LEU A 145 -0.85 -9.73 -3.95
C LEU A 145 -1.77 -8.61 -3.49
N ILE A 146 -1.59 -7.40 -4.03
CA ILE A 146 -2.45 -6.24 -3.78
C ILE A 146 -3.47 -6.10 -4.92
N ILE A 147 -4.74 -6.36 -4.66
CA ILE A 147 -5.84 -6.22 -5.63
C ILE A 147 -6.56 -4.89 -5.41
N PHE A 148 -6.47 -3.97 -6.37
CA PHE A 148 -7.21 -2.69 -6.33
C PHE A 148 -8.66 -2.86 -6.80
N ILE A 149 -9.60 -2.86 -5.86
CA ILE A 149 -11.00 -3.14 -6.15
C ILE A 149 -11.68 -2.03 -6.97
N HIS A 150 -11.25 -0.76 -6.81
CA HIS A 150 -11.90 0.42 -7.41
C HIS A 150 -11.98 0.42 -8.95
N ARG A 151 -11.07 -0.28 -9.64
CA ARG A 151 -11.00 -0.28 -11.11
C ARG A 151 -11.07 -1.67 -11.73
N LEU A 152 -11.08 -2.72 -10.91
CA LEU A 152 -10.91 -4.07 -11.41
C LEU A 152 -12.21 -4.85 -11.48
N LEU A 153 -13.31 -4.45 -10.82
CA LEU A 153 -14.55 -5.24 -10.79
C LEU A 153 -15.77 -4.55 -11.45
N LYS A 154 -16.55 -5.30 -12.26
CA LYS A 154 -17.73 -4.84 -13.03
C LYS A 154 -18.92 -4.44 -12.15
N ASN A 155 -19.10 -5.11 -11.01
CA ASN A 155 -20.23 -4.90 -10.09
C ASN A 155 -19.72 -4.62 -8.66
N LYS A 156 -20.18 -3.48 -8.10
CA LYS A 156 -19.78 -2.87 -6.83
C LYS A 156 -20.62 -3.31 -5.61
N THR A 157 -21.15 -4.53 -5.58
CA THR A 157 -22.18 -4.89 -4.57
C THR A 157 -21.90 -6.14 -3.73
N ASP A 158 -20.86 -6.91 -4.00
CA ASP A 158 -20.64 -8.17 -3.27
C ASP A 158 -19.15 -8.50 -3.12
N ILE A 159 -18.36 -7.70 -2.39
CA ILE A 159 -17.05 -8.17 -1.92
C ILE A 159 -17.28 -9.26 -0.88
N ILE A 160 -17.30 -10.51 -1.33
CA ILE A 160 -17.30 -11.68 -0.45
C ILE A 160 -15.83 -11.96 -0.11
N LEU A 161 -15.48 -11.70 1.14
CA LEU A 161 -14.34 -12.29 1.82
C LEU A 161 -14.83 -13.45 2.69
#